data_AF-A0A6A7BUF9-F1
#
_entry.id   AF-A0A6A7BUF9-F1
#
_cell.length_a   1.000
_cell.length_b   1.000
_cell.length_c   1.000
_cell.angle_alpha   90.00
_cell.angle_beta   90.00
_cell.angle_gamma   90.00
#
_symmetry.space_group_name_H-M   'P 1'
#
loop_
_entity.id
_entity.type
_entity.pdbx_description
1 polymer ?
#
loop_
_entity_poly.entity_id
_entity_poly.type
_entity_poly.pdbx_seq_one_letter_code
_entity_poly.pdbx_strand_id
1 'polypeptide(L)'
;MVGEEYGRTPAWQSNPEAKTQFMIASPCEFIDLPQSLLEPILVRRATSDGWEVRYNTKFVKYKRDSSQGPFYTEVLDESLNQSFTIKSKYLFGCDGAGSRVVKQLDLPLNKNPPQGHAMNIVVNADLAPFMGNRKGFLHWVVQTEKDCPLWARMTAARMIRPWHEWMFIIIMPQTTEELAALPSDEEFLSYMSKWIGDDSIPIKILSKSKWRVNDTVATRYDDGSRRIFGLGDAVHRHPPNNGLGSNTCIQDAYNLAWKVAYVEKGLAHESLLDSYSAERQPIGQRLVKKSNTTVANMFKIWQAMGVLLDDVKDRRAHFDELMAPTETGKKRDEKGSALDWHWEEYVKNLQRSTYPGHRLPHAELFHRISNKAQISTIDLAGHGAFCIITGIGGDSWKVAAKVISARLGIPVNAYSIGWKQDWEDLTGDWSRLREIEEDGCLLCRPDRTIAWRSMEMRDDATECLLDVVKTILGINESSLTNGGGEIAPLTNEATKDTSLTNGAVEDALLANGGAEDISLANDGSKVTPSTNGGNADTPSTNGVVDDTPQTNKPIDEKSLANGGIEHTSSTNGKTKNTLLLNGGTEHASLTNGGAEAMPLTDGGKEKTSSAIEEKDRICTILG
;
A
#
# COMPACT_ATOMS: atom_id res chain seq x y z
N MET A 1 28.97 14.10 6.95
CA MET A 1 28.53 12.83 7.54
C MET A 1 29.50 12.27 8.59
N VAL A 2 30.78 12.67 8.63
CA VAL A 2 31.67 12.41 9.78
C VAL A 2 31.33 13.30 11.00
N GLY A 3 30.89 14.54 10.75
CA GLY A 3 30.55 15.53 11.78
C GLY A 3 29.37 15.17 12.70
N GLU A 4 28.94 16.16 13.47
CA GLU A 4 27.91 16.06 14.52
C GLU A 4 26.54 15.63 13.97
N GLU A 5 25.78 14.89 14.79
CA GLU A 5 24.45 14.39 14.47
C GLU A 5 23.42 15.08 15.35
N TYR A 6 22.83 16.17 14.86
CA TYR A 6 21.88 17.00 15.60
C TYR A 6 20.54 16.32 15.92
N GLY A 7 20.21 15.21 15.25
CA GLY A 7 18.99 14.46 15.48
C GLY A 7 18.80 13.30 14.51
N ARG A 8 17.93 12.34 14.91
CA ARG A 8 17.62 11.13 14.14
C ARG A 8 16.17 10.72 14.35
N THR A 9 15.37 10.80 13.28
CA THR A 9 13.96 10.35 13.29
C THR A 9 13.85 8.96 12.67
N PRO A 10 13.32 7.95 13.37
CA PRO A 10 13.01 6.65 12.77
C PRO A 10 11.92 6.77 11.71
N ALA A 11 12.05 6.06 10.58
CA ALA A 11 11.11 6.11 9.47
C ALA A 11 10.29 4.81 9.34
N TRP A 12 8.99 4.95 9.10
CA TRP A 12 8.05 3.84 8.88
C TRP A 12 8.20 2.73 9.96
N GLN A 13 8.34 1.47 9.56
CA GLN A 13 8.51 0.30 10.43
C GLN A 13 9.77 0.31 11.33
N SER A 14 10.72 1.24 11.12
CA SER A 14 11.89 1.38 12.01
C SER A 14 11.59 2.17 13.30
N ASN A 15 10.44 2.85 13.39
CA ASN A 15 9.98 3.42 14.65
C ASN A 15 9.37 2.29 15.53
N PRO A 16 9.87 2.06 16.78
CA PRO A 16 9.37 1.00 17.65
C PRO A 16 7.88 1.12 17.96
N GLU A 17 7.35 2.32 18.14
CA GLU A 17 5.95 2.58 18.47
C GLU A 17 5.03 2.32 17.26
N ALA A 18 5.53 2.64 16.06
CA ALA A 18 4.84 2.36 14.81
C ALA A 18 4.85 0.88 14.42
N LYS A 19 5.93 0.15 14.78
CA LYS A 19 6.22 -1.18 14.21
C LYS A 19 5.05 -2.14 14.38
N THR A 20 4.48 -2.22 15.56
CA THR A 20 3.30 -3.07 15.84
C THR A 20 2.12 -2.69 14.96
N GLN A 21 1.83 -1.39 14.81
CA GLN A 21 0.71 -0.90 13.99
C GLN A 21 0.89 -1.23 12.50
N PHE A 22 2.13 -1.22 11.99
CA PHE A 22 2.43 -1.66 10.62
C PHE A 22 2.33 -3.19 10.46
N MET A 23 2.80 -3.99 11.42
CA MET A 23 2.70 -5.46 11.34
C MET A 23 1.23 -5.92 11.33
N ILE A 24 0.38 -5.36 12.19
CA ILE A 24 -1.07 -5.68 12.21
C ILE A 24 -1.88 -5.08 11.03
N ALA A 25 -1.22 -4.35 10.12
CA ALA A 25 -1.86 -3.72 8.97
C ALA A 25 -1.67 -4.51 7.66
N SER A 26 -0.54 -5.21 7.53
CA SER A 26 -0.10 -5.79 6.27
C SER A 26 0.88 -6.95 6.54
N PRO A 27 0.75 -8.11 5.86
CA PRO A 27 1.75 -9.18 5.92
C PRO A 27 3.07 -8.79 5.20
N CYS A 28 3.07 -7.70 4.42
CA CYS A 28 4.24 -7.20 3.71
C CYS A 28 5.00 -6.14 4.53
N GLU A 29 6.32 -6.29 4.61
CA GLU A 29 7.25 -5.29 5.16
C GLU A 29 7.61 -4.17 4.15
N PHE A 30 8.13 -3.05 4.66
CA PHE A 30 8.72 -1.99 3.84
C PHE A 30 10.09 -2.41 3.31
N ILE A 31 10.31 -2.26 2.00
CA ILE A 31 11.60 -2.50 1.35
C ILE A 31 12.08 -1.22 0.63
N ASP A 32 13.38 -0.92 0.73
CA ASP A 32 14.03 0.05 -0.16
C ASP A 32 14.58 -0.69 -1.38
N LEU A 33 13.77 -0.74 -2.43
CA LEU A 33 14.15 -1.32 -3.72
C LEU A 33 14.16 -0.23 -4.80
N PRO A 34 15.35 0.24 -5.23
CA PRO A 34 15.47 1.22 -6.30
C PRO A 34 14.74 0.80 -7.59
N GLN A 35 14.13 1.77 -8.29
CA GLN A 35 13.36 1.56 -9.51
C GLN A 35 14.16 0.82 -10.61
N SER A 36 15.46 1.08 -10.69
CA SER A 36 16.42 0.40 -11.58
C SER A 36 16.59 -1.10 -11.32
N LEU A 37 16.15 -1.60 -10.16
CA LEU A 37 16.11 -3.03 -9.81
C LEU A 37 14.69 -3.59 -9.85
N LEU A 38 13.67 -2.79 -9.54
CA LEU A 38 12.25 -3.18 -9.60
C LEU A 38 11.75 -3.36 -11.05
N GLU A 39 12.02 -2.40 -11.94
CA GLU A 39 11.51 -2.45 -13.32
C GLU A 39 11.95 -3.71 -14.10
N PRO A 40 13.23 -4.15 -14.05
CA PRO A 40 13.65 -5.40 -14.69
C PRO A 40 12.95 -6.65 -14.15
N ILE A 41 12.50 -6.65 -12.88
CA ILE A 41 11.74 -7.77 -12.30
C ILE A 41 10.33 -7.79 -12.88
N LEU A 42 9.65 -6.64 -12.89
CA LEU A 42 8.29 -6.49 -13.43
C LEU A 42 8.24 -6.81 -14.94
N VAL A 43 9.19 -6.27 -15.72
CA VAL A 43 9.28 -6.53 -17.17
C VAL A 43 9.59 -7.99 -17.45
N ARG A 44 10.54 -8.61 -16.72
CA ARG A 44 10.85 -10.05 -16.87
C ARG A 44 9.62 -10.91 -16.55
N ARG A 45 8.83 -10.56 -15.54
CA ARG A 45 7.60 -11.30 -15.23
C ARG A 45 6.57 -11.16 -16.36
N ALA A 46 6.33 -9.95 -16.85
CA ALA A 46 5.38 -9.71 -17.94
C ALA A 46 5.78 -10.43 -19.24
N THR A 47 7.05 -10.39 -19.64
CA THR A 47 7.52 -11.10 -20.84
C THR A 47 7.52 -12.62 -20.67
N SER A 48 7.76 -13.14 -19.46
CA SER A 48 7.61 -14.58 -19.16
C SER A 48 6.15 -15.03 -19.24
N ASP A 49 5.20 -14.14 -18.92
CA ASP A 49 3.76 -14.34 -19.07
C ASP A 49 3.25 -14.01 -20.50
N GLY A 50 4.15 -13.85 -21.47
CA GLY A 50 3.82 -13.73 -22.90
C GLY A 50 3.58 -12.31 -23.42
N TRP A 51 3.82 -11.25 -22.65
CA TRP A 51 3.66 -9.87 -23.12
C TRP A 51 4.81 -9.43 -24.04
N GLU A 52 4.48 -8.89 -25.23
CA GLU A 52 5.46 -8.17 -26.05
C GLU A 52 5.87 -6.85 -25.39
N VAL A 53 7.19 -6.66 -25.20
CA VAL A 53 7.79 -5.42 -24.70
C VAL A 53 8.83 -4.94 -25.70
N ARG A 54 8.74 -3.67 -26.12
CA ARG A 54 9.63 -3.06 -27.12
C ARG A 54 10.28 -1.80 -26.56
N TYR A 55 11.57 -1.89 -26.24
CA TYR A 55 12.41 -0.72 -25.93
C TYR A 55 12.75 0.06 -27.20
N ASN A 56 13.31 1.27 -27.04
CA ASN A 56 13.68 2.19 -28.13
C ASN A 56 12.55 2.46 -29.15
N THR A 57 11.28 2.25 -28.73
CA THR A 57 10.09 2.39 -29.58
C THR A 57 9.23 3.51 -29.00
N LYS A 58 9.10 4.60 -29.75
CA LYS A 58 8.65 5.90 -29.25
C LYS A 58 7.29 6.28 -29.79
N PHE A 59 6.34 6.54 -28.88
CA PHE A 59 5.03 7.07 -29.23
C PHE A 59 5.17 8.41 -29.97
N VAL A 60 4.64 8.48 -31.20
CA VAL A 60 4.55 9.72 -31.99
C VAL A 60 3.17 10.34 -31.79
N LYS A 61 2.11 9.61 -32.14
CA LYS A 61 0.70 10.03 -32.05
C LYS A 61 -0.23 8.83 -32.25
N TYR A 62 -1.49 8.90 -31.82
CA TYR A 62 -2.55 7.98 -32.25
C TYR A 62 -3.55 8.64 -33.21
N LYS A 63 -4.39 7.82 -33.85
CA LYS A 63 -5.64 8.21 -34.51
C LYS A 63 -6.76 7.24 -34.12
N ARG A 64 -8.01 7.68 -34.09
CA ARG A 64 -9.21 6.82 -34.06
C ARG A 64 -10.21 7.35 -35.09
N ASP A 65 -10.77 6.48 -35.91
CA ASP A 65 -11.69 6.89 -37.00
C ASP A 65 -13.11 7.16 -36.49
N SER A 66 -13.44 6.65 -35.30
CA SER A 66 -14.65 6.96 -34.53
C SER A 66 -14.37 6.80 -33.03
N SER A 67 -15.30 7.21 -32.16
CA SER A 67 -15.16 7.09 -30.70
C SER A 67 -15.06 5.64 -30.20
N GLN A 68 -15.67 4.70 -30.93
CA GLN A 68 -15.64 3.25 -30.66
C GLN A 68 -14.72 2.47 -31.62
N GLY A 69 -14.00 3.18 -32.50
CA GLY A 69 -13.05 2.59 -33.43
C GLY A 69 -11.72 2.20 -32.76
N PRO A 70 -10.95 1.30 -33.37
CA PRO A 70 -9.61 0.96 -32.89
C PRO A 70 -8.67 2.17 -33.00
N PHE A 71 -7.71 2.25 -32.08
CA PHE A 71 -6.59 3.18 -32.21
C PHE A 71 -5.58 2.67 -33.23
N TYR A 72 -5.12 3.58 -34.09
CA TYR A 72 -3.95 3.41 -34.93
C TYR A 72 -2.84 4.29 -34.36
N THR A 73 -1.93 3.67 -33.60
CA THR A 73 -0.84 4.34 -32.89
C THR A 73 0.43 4.32 -33.73
N GLU A 74 0.86 5.48 -34.19
CA GLU A 74 2.12 5.69 -34.89
C GLU A 74 3.27 5.73 -33.88
N VAL A 75 4.23 4.82 -34.06
CA VAL A 75 5.45 4.72 -33.24
C VAL A 75 6.69 4.80 -34.14
N LEU A 76 7.77 5.36 -33.60
CA LEU A 76 9.09 5.38 -34.23
C LEU A 76 9.99 4.36 -33.53
N ASP A 77 10.52 3.39 -34.27
CA ASP A 77 11.67 2.61 -33.84
C ASP A 77 12.92 3.50 -33.95
N GLU A 78 13.51 3.88 -32.82
CA GLU A 78 14.70 4.74 -32.76
C GLU A 78 16.01 3.95 -33.04
N SER A 79 15.95 2.62 -33.09
CA SER A 79 17.10 1.76 -33.44
C SER A 79 17.19 1.55 -34.96
N LEU A 80 16.05 1.43 -35.64
CA LEU A 80 15.95 1.32 -37.10
C LEU A 80 15.70 2.66 -37.81
N ASN A 81 15.32 3.71 -37.05
CA ASN A 81 14.84 5.00 -37.55
C ASN A 81 13.65 4.86 -38.54
N GLN A 82 12.69 4.00 -38.19
CA GLN A 82 11.51 3.70 -39.03
C GLN A 82 10.21 3.84 -38.23
N SER A 83 9.22 4.51 -38.82
CA SER A 83 7.88 4.61 -38.24
C SER A 83 6.99 3.47 -38.68
N PHE A 84 6.22 2.89 -37.75
CA PHE A 84 5.18 1.90 -38.04
C PHE A 84 3.93 2.16 -37.19
N THR A 85 2.84 1.45 -37.52
CA THR A 85 1.52 1.65 -36.90
C THR A 85 1.08 0.40 -36.13
N ILE A 86 0.78 0.56 -34.84
CA ILE A 86 0.19 -0.46 -33.99
C ILE A 86 -1.33 -0.25 -33.94
N LYS A 87 -2.11 -1.31 -34.18
CA LYS A 87 -3.58 -1.28 -34.05
C LYS A 87 -4.00 -1.86 -32.70
N SER A 88 -4.73 -1.11 -31.88
CA SER A 88 -5.18 -1.55 -30.54
C SER A 88 -6.63 -1.17 -30.25
N LYS A 89 -7.28 -1.88 -29.32
CA LYS A 89 -8.58 -1.48 -28.75
C LYS A 89 -8.45 -0.37 -27.70
N TYR A 90 -7.37 -0.40 -26.93
CA TYR A 90 -7.10 0.51 -25.81
C TYR A 90 -5.78 1.25 -26.00
N LEU A 91 -5.62 2.37 -25.29
CA LEU A 91 -4.33 3.04 -25.13
C LEU A 91 -4.11 3.43 -23.66
N PHE A 92 -3.01 2.96 -23.08
CA PHE A 92 -2.64 3.21 -21.68
C PHE A 92 -1.48 4.22 -21.64
N GLY A 93 -1.79 5.45 -21.26
CA GLY A 93 -0.87 6.56 -21.09
C GLY A 93 -0.05 6.44 -19.81
N CYS A 94 0.94 5.54 -19.83
CA CYS A 94 1.94 5.36 -18.77
C CYS A 94 3.24 6.13 -19.04
N ASP A 95 3.23 7.09 -19.98
CA ASP A 95 4.41 7.76 -20.55
C ASP A 95 4.92 8.96 -19.72
N GLY A 96 4.74 8.89 -18.41
CA GLY A 96 5.38 9.74 -17.40
C GLY A 96 5.00 11.22 -17.39
N ALA A 97 5.73 12.02 -16.60
CA ALA A 97 5.44 13.46 -16.42
C ALA A 97 5.53 14.27 -17.73
N GLY A 98 6.23 13.74 -18.73
CA GLY A 98 6.33 14.29 -20.08
C GLY A 98 5.15 13.93 -21.01
N SER A 99 4.18 13.14 -20.54
CA SER A 99 3.21 12.39 -21.36
C SER A 99 2.74 13.09 -22.62
N ARG A 100 2.91 12.40 -23.75
CA ARG A 100 2.37 12.73 -25.07
C ARG A 100 0.94 12.23 -25.22
N VAL A 101 0.60 11.08 -24.62
CA VAL A 101 -0.76 10.51 -24.67
C VAL A 101 -1.76 11.48 -24.02
N VAL A 102 -1.48 11.92 -22.79
CA VAL A 102 -2.32 12.87 -22.02
C VAL A 102 -2.41 14.24 -22.72
N LYS A 103 -1.34 14.69 -23.41
CA LYS A 103 -1.35 15.92 -24.21
C LYS A 103 -2.17 15.81 -25.48
N GLN A 104 -2.08 14.70 -26.22
CA GLN A 104 -2.87 14.50 -27.43
C GLN A 104 -4.37 14.34 -27.10
N LEU A 105 -4.68 13.79 -25.92
CA LEU A 105 -6.03 13.66 -25.41
C LEU A 105 -6.66 14.99 -24.97
N ASP A 106 -5.84 16.04 -24.81
CA ASP A 106 -6.17 17.31 -24.15
C ASP A 106 -6.86 17.11 -22.78
N LEU A 107 -6.38 16.11 -22.03
CA LEU A 107 -6.97 15.73 -20.75
C LEU A 107 -6.78 16.88 -19.74
N PRO A 108 -7.86 17.38 -19.10
CA PRO A 108 -7.78 18.54 -18.20
C PRO A 108 -6.84 18.29 -17.01
N LEU A 109 -5.80 19.13 -16.91
CA LEU A 109 -4.77 19.09 -15.87
C LEU A 109 -4.83 20.35 -15.00
N ASN A 110 -5.18 20.20 -13.73
CA ASN A 110 -4.95 21.22 -12.71
C ASN A 110 -3.44 21.34 -12.50
N LYS A 111 -2.88 22.54 -12.69
CA LYS A 111 -1.44 22.83 -12.58
C LYS A 111 -1.25 24.03 -11.66
N ASN A 112 -0.56 23.84 -10.54
CA ASN A 112 -0.10 24.94 -9.71
C ASN A 112 1.33 25.35 -10.13
N PRO A 113 1.83 26.52 -9.72
CA PRO A 113 3.23 26.90 -9.93
C PRO A 113 4.19 25.85 -9.32
N PRO A 114 5.28 25.46 -10.01
CA PRO A 114 6.22 24.49 -9.48
C PRO A 114 7.04 25.08 -8.33
N GLN A 115 7.20 24.34 -7.23
CA GLN A 115 7.86 24.84 -6.00
C GLN A 115 9.38 25.03 -6.10
N GLY A 116 9.97 24.79 -7.26
CA GLY A 116 11.38 25.05 -7.54
C GLY A 116 12.05 24.00 -8.42
N HIS A 117 13.38 24.04 -8.41
CA HIS A 117 14.25 23.10 -9.10
C HIS A 117 14.90 22.15 -8.10
N ALA A 118 15.16 20.93 -8.54
CA ALA A 118 15.90 19.96 -7.75
C ALA A 118 16.85 19.15 -8.65
N MET A 119 17.90 18.62 -8.04
CA MET A 119 19.01 17.97 -8.72
C MET A 119 19.41 16.72 -7.96
N ASN A 120 19.48 15.60 -8.67
CA ASN A 120 19.93 14.32 -8.16
C ASN A 120 21.29 14.02 -8.79
N ILE A 121 22.29 13.73 -7.97
CA ILE A 121 23.62 13.32 -8.44
C ILE A 121 23.95 11.97 -7.82
N VAL A 122 24.03 10.95 -8.67
CA VAL A 122 24.35 9.57 -8.27
C VAL A 122 25.85 9.38 -8.30
N VAL A 123 26.40 8.83 -7.23
CA VAL A 123 27.85 8.64 -7.04
C VAL A 123 28.17 7.26 -6.48
N ASN A 124 29.37 6.78 -6.79
CA ASN A 124 30.03 5.71 -6.08
C ASN A 124 31.05 6.32 -5.11
N ALA A 125 30.90 6.00 -3.83
CA ALA A 125 31.79 6.41 -2.73
C ALA A 125 31.57 5.42 -1.58
N ASP A 126 32.62 4.80 -1.05
CA ASP A 126 32.49 3.90 0.09
C ASP A 126 32.40 4.71 1.39
N LEU A 127 31.20 4.70 1.99
CA LEU A 127 30.91 5.33 3.27
C LEU A 127 30.65 4.28 4.38
N ALA A 128 30.91 3.00 4.12
CA ALA A 128 30.75 1.92 5.11
C ALA A 128 31.46 2.17 6.45
N PRO A 129 32.69 2.74 6.51
CA PRO A 129 33.36 3.05 7.78
C PRO A 129 32.55 4.00 8.67
N PHE A 130 31.79 4.93 8.08
CA PHE A 130 30.99 5.91 8.82
C PHE A 130 29.63 5.36 9.22
N MET A 131 29.10 4.36 8.50
CA MET A 131 27.73 3.86 8.69
C MET A 131 27.56 2.87 9.85
N GLY A 132 28.57 2.66 10.69
CA GLY A 132 28.50 1.74 11.83
C GLY A 132 27.36 2.09 12.81
N ASN A 133 27.36 3.32 13.33
CA ASN A 133 26.40 3.79 14.35
C ASN A 133 25.29 4.72 13.82
N ARG A 134 25.41 5.20 12.57
CA ARG A 134 24.51 6.18 11.92
C ARG A 134 23.84 5.67 10.65
N LYS A 135 23.42 4.40 10.67
CA LYS A 135 22.66 3.76 9.58
C LYS A 135 21.36 4.52 9.31
N GLY A 136 21.16 4.91 8.05
CA GLY A 136 19.95 5.57 7.57
C GLY A 136 19.82 5.39 6.06
N PHE A 137 18.60 5.40 5.54
CA PHE A 137 18.36 5.40 4.08
C PHE A 137 18.50 6.80 3.47
N LEU A 138 18.36 7.85 4.29
CA LEU A 138 18.44 9.25 3.93
C LEU A 138 19.11 10.04 5.07
N HIS A 139 20.14 10.81 4.74
CA HIS A 139 20.86 11.68 5.69
C HIS A 139 20.80 13.12 5.22
N TRP A 140 20.23 14.01 6.03
CA TRP A 140 20.29 15.45 5.77
C TRP A 140 21.64 15.99 6.26
N VAL A 141 22.40 16.60 5.35
CA VAL A 141 23.68 17.25 5.64
C VAL A 141 23.51 18.75 5.45
N VAL A 142 23.82 19.52 6.47
CA VAL A 142 23.69 20.99 6.51
C VAL A 142 25.07 21.61 6.78
N GLN A 143 25.33 22.78 6.20
CA GLN A 143 26.58 23.54 6.33
C GLN A 143 26.30 25.03 6.59
N THR A 144 25.51 25.35 7.62
CA THR A 144 25.23 26.74 8.05
C THR A 144 26.52 27.51 8.35
N GLU A 145 27.53 26.82 8.89
CA GLU A 145 28.79 27.38 9.34
C GLU A 145 29.78 27.70 8.22
N LYS A 146 29.58 27.17 7.00
CA LYS A 146 30.51 27.38 5.87
C LYS A 146 30.03 28.52 4.98
N ASP A 147 31.00 29.24 4.41
CA ASP A 147 30.72 30.15 3.31
C ASP A 147 30.61 29.34 2.01
N CYS A 148 29.41 29.34 1.42
CA CYS A 148 29.05 28.50 0.27
C CYS A 148 27.73 28.98 -0.38
N PRO A 149 27.53 28.75 -1.69
CA PRO A 149 26.29 29.09 -2.39
C PRO A 149 25.11 28.29 -1.82
N LEU A 150 23.89 28.80 -1.95
CA LEU A 150 22.72 28.21 -1.29
C LEU A 150 22.48 26.75 -1.70
N TRP A 151 22.77 26.37 -2.95
CA TRP A 151 22.71 24.97 -3.40
C TRP A 151 23.69 24.02 -2.70
N ALA A 152 24.78 24.56 -2.12
CA ALA A 152 25.79 23.79 -1.40
C ALA A 152 25.56 23.77 0.12
N ARG A 153 24.78 24.72 0.68
CA ARG A 153 24.50 24.84 2.12
C ARG A 153 23.76 23.61 2.70
N MET A 154 23.08 22.81 1.88
CA MET A 154 22.42 21.57 2.32
C MET A 154 22.20 20.56 1.19
N THR A 155 22.22 19.28 1.53
CA THR A 155 21.84 18.15 0.66
C THR A 155 21.18 17.03 1.47
N ALA A 156 20.38 16.20 0.82
CA ALA A 156 19.97 14.89 1.36
C ALA A 156 20.74 13.78 0.65
N ALA A 157 21.62 13.07 1.36
CA ALA A 157 22.31 11.89 0.86
C ALA A 157 21.42 10.66 1.05
N ARG A 158 20.86 10.14 -0.04
CA ARG A 158 20.07 8.89 -0.07
C ARG A 158 20.98 7.72 -0.40
N MET A 159 20.96 6.66 0.40
CA MET A 159 21.60 5.39 0.09
C MET A 159 20.91 4.76 -1.14
N ILE A 160 21.65 4.19 -2.10
CA ILE A 160 21.11 3.35 -3.19
C ILE A 160 21.55 1.90 -3.01
N ARG A 161 22.81 1.68 -2.63
CA ARG A 161 23.33 0.37 -2.19
C ARG A 161 24.19 0.54 -0.93
N PRO A 162 23.95 -0.23 0.14
CA PRO A 162 24.68 -0.09 1.39
C PRO A 162 26.12 -0.59 1.23
N TRP A 163 27.16 0.23 1.40
CA TRP A 163 27.20 1.68 1.67
C TRP A 163 28.09 2.41 0.65
N HIS A 164 28.04 1.95 -0.60
CA HIS A 164 28.98 2.29 -1.66
C HIS A 164 28.35 3.04 -2.85
N GLU A 165 27.02 3.15 -2.92
CA GLU A 165 26.30 3.83 -4.01
C GLU A 165 25.23 4.74 -3.41
N TRP A 166 25.28 6.03 -3.77
CA TRP A 166 24.54 7.11 -3.09
C TRP A 166 23.95 8.08 -4.12
N MET A 167 22.83 8.72 -3.77
CA MET A 167 22.24 9.84 -4.48
C MET A 167 22.26 11.07 -3.58
N PHE A 168 23.04 12.08 -3.96
CA PHE A 168 22.98 13.40 -3.34
C PHE A 168 21.86 14.19 -4.00
N ILE A 169 20.87 14.60 -3.19
CA ILE A 169 19.69 15.34 -3.62
C ILE A 169 19.85 16.78 -3.12
N ILE A 170 19.68 17.73 -4.03
CA ILE A 170 19.66 19.17 -3.74
C ILE A 170 18.30 19.70 -4.19
N ILE A 171 17.61 20.44 -3.34
CA ILE A 171 16.29 21.03 -3.62
C ILE A 171 16.40 22.52 -3.36
N MET A 172 15.97 23.34 -4.31
CA MET A 172 16.08 24.80 -4.24
C MET A 172 14.69 25.46 -4.16
N PRO A 173 14.54 26.57 -3.40
CA PRO A 173 13.34 27.38 -3.44
C PRO A 173 13.02 27.91 -4.85
N GLN A 174 11.74 28.14 -5.15
CA GLN A 174 11.28 28.66 -6.44
C GLN A 174 11.94 29.99 -6.85
N THR A 175 12.39 30.80 -5.89
CA THR A 175 12.94 32.15 -6.07
C THR A 175 14.41 32.20 -6.51
N THR A 176 15.13 31.08 -6.55
CA THR A 176 16.59 31.08 -6.72
C THR A 176 17.04 30.70 -8.13
N GLU A 177 17.89 31.51 -8.76
CA GLU A 177 18.47 31.23 -10.08
C GLU A 177 19.76 30.38 -10.04
N GLU A 178 20.34 30.10 -8.86
CA GLU A 178 21.63 29.40 -8.72
C GLU A 178 21.72 28.04 -9.46
N LEU A 179 20.61 27.29 -9.57
CA LEU A 179 20.54 26.04 -10.34
C LEU A 179 19.84 26.19 -11.71
N ALA A 180 19.93 27.37 -12.33
CA ALA A 180 19.61 27.56 -13.74
C ALA A 180 20.55 26.73 -14.65
N ALA A 181 21.83 26.65 -14.30
CA ALA A 181 22.81 25.70 -14.84
C ALA A 181 22.90 24.41 -13.98
N LEU A 182 23.83 23.52 -14.31
CA LEU A 182 24.35 22.49 -13.40
C LEU A 182 25.74 22.96 -12.94
N PRO A 183 26.15 22.74 -11.68
CA PRO A 183 27.54 22.94 -11.28
C PRO A 183 28.48 21.99 -12.05
N SER A 184 29.73 22.41 -12.18
CA SER A 184 30.79 21.56 -12.74
C SER A 184 31.02 20.32 -11.85
N ASP A 185 31.64 19.28 -12.42
CA ASP A 185 31.98 18.08 -11.66
C ASP A 185 33.03 18.40 -10.58
N GLU A 186 33.96 19.32 -10.85
CA GLU A 186 35.01 19.77 -9.91
C GLU A 186 34.42 20.53 -8.71
N GLU A 187 33.52 21.49 -8.94
CA GLU A 187 32.81 22.18 -7.85
C GLU A 187 31.98 21.19 -7.02
N PHE A 188 31.24 20.30 -7.69
CA PHE A 188 30.39 19.33 -7.00
C PHE A 188 31.20 18.34 -6.15
N LEU A 189 32.30 17.80 -6.69
CA LEU A 189 33.24 16.97 -5.93
C LEU A 189 33.80 17.75 -4.72
N SER A 190 34.20 19.02 -4.89
CA SER A 190 34.70 19.86 -3.80
C SER A 190 33.67 20.07 -2.68
N TYR A 191 32.39 20.25 -2.99
CA TYR A 191 31.34 20.35 -1.96
C TYR A 191 30.94 19.00 -1.38
N MET A 192 31.02 17.92 -2.15
CA MET A 192 30.69 16.59 -1.68
C MET A 192 31.71 16.02 -0.70
N SER A 193 33.01 16.24 -0.90
CA SER A 193 34.02 15.89 0.13
C SER A 193 33.80 16.70 1.42
N LYS A 194 33.44 18.00 1.31
CA LYS A 194 33.02 18.82 2.47
C LYS A 194 31.75 18.28 3.15
N TRP A 195 30.77 17.73 2.42
CA TRP A 195 29.55 17.13 2.97
C TRP A 195 29.80 15.78 3.63
N ILE A 196 30.69 14.96 3.06
CA ILE A 196 31.15 13.72 3.69
C ILE A 196 31.92 14.08 4.97
N GLY A 197 32.83 15.04 4.90
CA GLY A 197 33.69 15.48 6.00
C GLY A 197 35.02 14.71 6.05
N ASP A 198 35.41 14.08 4.95
CA ASP A 198 36.65 13.33 4.78
C ASP A 198 37.05 13.40 3.30
N ASP A 199 38.19 14.05 3.03
CA ASP A 199 38.72 14.26 1.68
C ASP A 199 39.52 13.04 1.15
N SER A 200 39.73 12.01 1.97
CA SER A 200 40.44 10.78 1.58
C SER A 200 39.56 9.77 0.82
N ILE A 201 38.23 9.93 0.90
CA ILE A 201 37.27 9.04 0.25
C ILE A 201 37.29 9.27 -1.27
N PRO A 202 37.58 8.26 -2.10
CA PRO A 202 37.48 8.39 -3.54
C PRO A 202 36.00 8.45 -3.96
N ILE A 203 35.62 9.49 -4.71
CA ILE A 203 34.24 9.67 -5.17
C ILE A 203 34.20 9.71 -6.70
N LYS A 204 33.28 8.93 -7.28
CA LYS A 204 33.04 8.89 -8.72
C LYS A 204 31.59 9.24 -9.03
N ILE A 205 31.38 10.31 -9.79
CA ILE A 205 30.05 10.64 -10.34
C ILE A 205 29.65 9.56 -11.36
N LEU A 206 28.42 9.06 -11.23
CA LEU A 206 27.81 8.08 -12.14
C LEU A 206 26.74 8.72 -13.03
N SER A 207 25.94 9.66 -12.50
CA SER A 207 25.01 10.47 -13.28
C SER A 207 24.61 11.77 -12.56
N LYS A 208 24.18 12.77 -13.34
CA LYS A 208 23.57 14.02 -12.85
C LYS A 208 22.24 14.22 -13.56
N SER A 209 21.16 14.51 -12.84
CA SER A 209 19.85 14.86 -13.43
C SER A 209 19.19 16.04 -12.73
N LYS A 210 18.62 16.95 -13.51
CA LYS A 210 17.83 18.09 -13.00
C LYS A 210 16.35 17.88 -13.31
N TRP A 211 15.51 18.12 -12.32
CA TRP A 211 14.06 18.01 -12.40
C TRP A 211 13.39 19.23 -11.77
N ARG A 212 12.08 19.36 -11.95
CA ARG A 212 11.24 20.42 -11.34
C ARG A 212 10.26 19.82 -10.36
N VAL A 213 10.07 20.50 -9.24
CA VAL A 213 9.03 20.15 -8.27
C VAL A 213 7.66 20.55 -8.84
N ASN A 214 7.07 19.66 -9.63
CA ASN A 214 5.76 19.88 -10.22
C ASN A 214 4.65 19.69 -9.18
N ASP A 215 3.61 20.50 -9.29
CA ASP A 215 2.31 20.28 -8.66
C ASP A 215 1.27 20.21 -9.80
N THR A 216 0.86 19.00 -10.15
CA THR A 216 -0.09 18.78 -11.26
C THR A 216 -0.90 17.51 -11.04
N VAL A 217 -2.21 17.58 -11.27
CA VAL A 217 -3.10 16.42 -11.27
C VAL A 217 -4.18 16.56 -12.35
N ALA A 218 -4.49 15.47 -13.04
CA ALA A 218 -5.61 15.41 -13.97
C ALA A 218 -6.95 15.45 -13.22
N THR A 219 -7.98 16.11 -13.76
CA THR A 219 -9.32 16.14 -13.14
C THR A 219 -10.14 14.88 -13.44
N ARG A 220 -9.72 14.09 -14.45
CA ARG A 220 -10.22 12.76 -14.79
C ARG A 220 -9.04 11.94 -15.33
N TYR A 221 -9.04 10.61 -15.15
CA TYR A 221 -7.94 9.73 -15.59
C TYR A 221 -8.24 8.99 -16.92
N ASP A 222 -9.34 9.34 -17.58
CA ASP A 222 -9.78 8.85 -18.89
C ASP A 222 -10.59 9.95 -19.63
N ASP A 223 -10.92 9.76 -20.90
CA ASP A 223 -11.66 10.73 -21.73
C ASP A 223 -13.19 10.50 -21.78
N GLY A 224 -13.72 9.59 -20.98
CA GLY A 224 -15.12 9.15 -21.05
C GLY A 224 -15.42 8.15 -22.17
N SER A 225 -14.45 7.78 -23.03
CA SER A 225 -14.66 6.75 -24.07
C SER A 225 -14.52 5.32 -23.56
N ARG A 226 -14.02 5.11 -22.33
CA ARG A 226 -13.67 3.79 -21.76
C ARG A 226 -12.63 3.02 -22.59
N ARG A 227 -11.82 3.72 -23.39
CA ARG A 227 -10.77 3.12 -24.26
C ARG A 227 -9.37 3.70 -24.06
N ILE A 228 -9.23 4.92 -23.53
CA ILE A 228 -7.93 5.56 -23.29
C ILE A 228 -7.84 6.05 -21.84
N PHE A 229 -6.76 5.67 -21.16
CA PHE A 229 -6.57 5.87 -19.72
C PHE A 229 -5.17 6.40 -19.44
N GLY A 230 -5.04 7.41 -18.57
CA GLY A 230 -3.75 7.88 -18.05
C GLY A 230 -3.45 7.26 -16.68
N LEU A 231 -2.19 6.92 -16.43
CA LEU A 231 -1.74 6.23 -15.22
C LEU A 231 -0.44 6.85 -14.66
N GLY A 232 -0.28 6.85 -13.33
CA GLY A 232 0.94 7.33 -12.68
C GLY A 232 1.31 8.79 -12.98
N ASP A 233 2.61 9.06 -13.11
CA ASP A 233 3.20 10.35 -13.50
C ASP A 233 2.57 11.05 -14.71
N ALA A 234 1.87 10.33 -15.59
CA ALA A 234 1.11 10.94 -16.68
C ALA A 234 -0.04 11.82 -16.16
N VAL A 235 -0.66 11.46 -15.03
CA VAL A 235 -1.90 12.07 -14.48
C VAL A 235 -1.77 12.58 -13.04
N HIS A 236 -0.74 12.23 -12.28
CA HIS A 236 -0.42 12.87 -10.99
C HIS A 236 1.10 13.12 -10.88
N ARG A 237 1.51 14.34 -10.47
CA ARG A 237 2.91 14.78 -10.45
C ARG A 237 3.19 15.61 -9.22
N HIS A 238 4.18 15.21 -8.45
CA HIS A 238 4.45 15.73 -7.11
C HIS A 238 5.93 15.56 -6.72
N PRO A 239 6.43 16.27 -5.70
CA PRO A 239 7.74 16.00 -5.10
C PRO A 239 7.84 14.58 -4.51
N PRO A 240 9.05 13.99 -4.43
CA PRO A 240 9.28 12.60 -4.00
C PRO A 240 9.04 12.35 -2.49
N ASN A 241 8.71 13.38 -1.72
CA ASN A 241 8.46 13.31 -0.28
C ASN A 241 7.46 12.20 0.07
N ASN A 242 7.71 11.50 1.18
CA ASN A 242 6.95 10.34 1.64
C ASN A 242 7.04 9.07 0.76
N GLY A 243 7.71 9.10 -0.41
CA GLY A 243 7.97 7.91 -1.24
C GLY A 243 6.74 7.33 -1.97
N LEU A 244 5.64 8.09 -2.05
CA LEU A 244 4.32 7.57 -2.43
C LEU A 244 4.07 7.43 -3.94
N GLY A 245 4.92 8.02 -4.80
CA GLY A 245 4.69 8.11 -6.25
C GLY A 245 4.61 6.75 -6.95
N SER A 246 5.74 6.04 -7.09
CA SER A 246 5.81 4.73 -7.74
C SER A 246 4.83 3.70 -7.12
N ASN A 247 4.64 3.76 -5.80
CA ASN A 247 3.67 2.94 -5.07
C ASN A 247 2.22 3.20 -5.54
N THR A 248 1.87 4.45 -5.86
CA THR A 248 0.57 4.84 -6.39
C THR A 248 0.43 4.44 -7.86
N CYS A 249 1.47 4.63 -8.67
CA CYS A 249 1.50 4.22 -10.08
C CYS A 249 1.22 2.72 -10.27
N ILE A 250 1.79 1.87 -9.40
CA ILE A 250 1.54 0.41 -9.40
C ILE A 250 0.07 0.11 -9.03
N GLN A 251 -0.49 0.83 -8.05
CA GLN A 251 -1.89 0.66 -7.65
C GLN A 251 -2.89 1.14 -8.71
N ASP A 252 -2.57 2.18 -9.49
CA ASP A 252 -3.39 2.62 -10.62
C ASP A 252 -3.53 1.49 -11.66
N ALA A 253 -2.40 0.87 -12.02
CA ALA A 253 -2.37 -0.26 -12.94
C ALA A 253 -3.10 -1.50 -12.37
N TYR A 254 -2.89 -1.82 -11.09
CA TYR A 254 -3.54 -2.95 -10.43
C TYR A 254 -5.08 -2.79 -10.33
N ASN A 255 -5.56 -1.56 -10.17
CA ASN A 255 -6.98 -1.23 -10.18
C ASN A 255 -7.62 -1.39 -11.57
N LEU A 256 -6.93 -0.95 -12.63
CA LEU A 256 -7.47 -0.97 -13.99
C LEU A 256 -7.36 -2.35 -14.66
N ALA A 257 -6.29 -3.11 -14.41
CA ALA A 257 -5.96 -4.32 -15.15
C ALA A 257 -7.05 -5.39 -15.09
N TRP A 258 -7.63 -5.66 -13.90
CA TRP A 258 -8.69 -6.66 -13.77
C TRP A 258 -9.99 -6.21 -14.43
N LYS A 259 -10.33 -4.92 -14.36
CA LYS A 259 -11.52 -4.32 -14.96
C LYS A 259 -11.50 -4.48 -16.48
N VAL A 260 -10.37 -4.13 -17.11
CA VAL A 260 -10.14 -4.35 -18.56
C VAL A 260 -10.17 -5.84 -18.90
N ALA A 261 -9.53 -6.71 -18.10
CA ALA A 261 -9.51 -8.15 -18.35
C ALA A 261 -10.89 -8.82 -18.24
N TYR A 262 -11.79 -8.31 -17.40
CA TYR A 262 -13.18 -8.80 -17.31
C TYR A 262 -14.00 -8.32 -18.52
N VAL A 263 -13.92 -7.04 -18.88
CA VAL A 263 -14.64 -6.48 -20.05
C VAL A 263 -14.19 -7.16 -21.35
N GLU A 264 -12.89 -7.37 -21.55
CA GLU A 264 -12.35 -8.03 -22.76
C GLU A 264 -12.69 -9.52 -22.86
N LYS A 265 -13.01 -10.18 -21.74
CA LYS A 265 -13.54 -11.55 -21.70
C LYS A 265 -15.06 -11.62 -21.84
N GLY A 266 -15.76 -10.48 -21.93
CA GLY A 266 -17.23 -10.43 -21.91
C GLY A 266 -17.85 -10.71 -20.54
N LEU A 267 -17.05 -10.72 -19.47
CA LEU A 267 -17.46 -11.00 -18.08
C LEU A 267 -17.96 -9.76 -17.34
N ALA A 268 -17.86 -8.58 -17.95
CA ALA A 268 -18.38 -7.32 -17.43
C ALA A 268 -18.82 -6.40 -18.58
N HIS A 269 -19.80 -5.55 -18.32
CA HIS A 269 -20.14 -4.44 -19.19
C HIS A 269 -19.08 -3.33 -19.10
N GLU A 270 -18.86 -2.58 -20.18
CA GLU A 270 -17.79 -1.59 -20.25
C GLU A 270 -17.90 -0.43 -19.24
N SER A 271 -19.08 -0.19 -18.66
CA SER A 271 -19.27 0.79 -17.58
C SER A 271 -18.48 0.46 -16.30
N LEU A 272 -18.03 -0.80 -16.12
CA LEU A 272 -17.06 -1.15 -15.07
C LEU A 272 -15.79 -0.29 -15.18
N LEU A 273 -15.41 0.15 -16.38
CA LEU A 273 -14.22 0.97 -16.61
C LEU A 273 -14.37 2.42 -16.14
N ASP A 274 -15.60 2.94 -16.00
CA ASP A 274 -15.83 4.31 -15.50
C ASP A 274 -15.32 4.46 -14.05
N SER A 275 -15.44 3.37 -13.27
CA SER A 275 -14.97 3.31 -11.88
C SER A 275 -13.46 3.56 -11.70
N TYR A 276 -12.64 3.41 -12.75
CA TYR A 276 -11.20 3.65 -12.64
C TYR A 276 -10.89 5.11 -12.28
N SER A 277 -11.50 6.09 -12.96
CA SER A 277 -11.24 7.49 -12.63
C SER A 277 -11.88 7.91 -11.32
N ALA A 278 -13.09 7.41 -11.00
CA ALA A 278 -13.75 7.69 -9.72
C ALA A 278 -12.88 7.23 -8.53
N GLU A 279 -12.38 5.99 -8.58
CA GLU A 279 -11.58 5.42 -7.49
C GLU A 279 -10.15 6.00 -7.39
N ARG A 280 -9.50 6.31 -8.53
CA ARG A 280 -8.06 6.64 -8.56
C ARG A 280 -7.75 8.13 -8.61
N GLN A 281 -8.58 8.97 -9.24
CA GLN A 281 -8.32 10.40 -9.33
C GLN A 281 -8.26 11.10 -7.96
N PRO A 282 -9.18 10.82 -7.00
CA PRO A 282 -9.13 11.42 -5.66
C PRO A 282 -7.96 10.92 -4.81
N ILE A 283 -7.36 9.77 -5.15
CA ILE A 283 -6.14 9.26 -4.49
C ILE A 283 -4.94 10.08 -4.97
N GLY A 284 -4.75 10.23 -6.28
CA GLY A 284 -3.68 11.05 -6.84
C GLY A 284 -3.80 12.54 -6.48
N GLN A 285 -5.02 13.09 -6.36
CA GLN A 285 -5.21 14.47 -5.88
C GLN A 285 -4.75 14.65 -4.42
N ARG A 286 -5.11 13.72 -3.53
CA ARG A 286 -4.66 13.74 -2.12
C ARG A 286 -3.14 13.57 -2.01
N LEU A 287 -2.56 12.67 -2.80
CA LEU A 287 -1.12 12.45 -2.93
C LEU A 287 -0.37 13.73 -3.34
N VAL A 288 -0.81 14.38 -4.43
CA VAL A 288 -0.18 15.60 -4.95
C VAL A 288 -0.26 16.73 -3.91
N LYS A 289 -1.44 16.94 -3.29
CA LYS A 289 -1.65 17.96 -2.25
C LYS A 289 -0.77 17.75 -1.02
N LYS A 290 -0.75 16.54 -0.43
CA LYS A 290 0.02 16.26 0.80
C LYS A 290 1.52 16.34 0.55
N SER A 291 2.01 15.79 -0.57
CA SER A 291 3.44 15.85 -0.93
C SER A 291 3.94 17.28 -1.14
N ASN A 292 3.16 18.12 -1.84
CA ASN A 292 3.48 19.53 -2.00
C ASN A 292 3.42 20.30 -0.67
N THR A 293 2.49 19.95 0.23
CA THR A 293 2.43 20.51 1.59
C THR A 293 3.68 20.12 2.41
N THR A 294 4.20 18.88 2.27
CA THR A 294 5.43 18.46 2.93
C THR A 294 6.65 19.27 2.48
N VAL A 295 6.78 19.60 1.19
CA VAL A 295 7.85 20.50 0.69
C VAL A 295 7.70 21.92 1.24
N ALA A 296 6.50 22.48 1.22
CA ALA A 296 6.24 23.81 1.78
C ALA A 296 6.53 23.90 3.29
N ASN A 297 6.34 22.81 4.04
CA ASN A 297 6.73 22.71 5.45
C ASN A 297 8.25 22.54 5.63
N MET A 298 8.90 21.74 4.79
CA MET A 298 10.37 21.57 4.81
C MET A 298 11.11 22.91 4.64
N PHE A 299 10.66 23.78 3.72
CA PHE A 299 11.26 25.12 3.57
C PHE A 299 11.11 26.02 4.82
N LYS A 300 10.06 25.85 5.64
CA LYS A 300 9.91 26.58 6.91
C LYS A 300 10.95 26.13 7.95
N ILE A 301 11.24 24.82 8.00
CA ILE A 301 12.32 24.28 8.86
C ILE A 301 13.66 24.89 8.42
N TRP A 302 13.93 24.95 7.12
CA TRP A 302 15.17 25.54 6.58
C TRP A 302 15.32 27.02 6.90
N GLN A 303 14.20 27.77 6.92
CA GLN A 303 14.16 29.16 7.37
C GLN A 303 14.42 29.29 8.88
N ALA A 304 13.84 28.41 9.70
CA ALA A 304 14.03 28.38 11.15
C ALA A 304 15.44 27.89 11.59
N MET A 305 16.11 27.11 10.76
CA MET A 305 17.53 26.75 10.91
C MET A 305 18.49 27.83 10.36
N GLY A 306 17.97 28.94 9.84
CA GLY A 306 18.78 30.02 9.26
C GLY A 306 19.50 29.70 7.94
N VAL A 307 19.31 28.51 7.33
CA VAL A 307 20.08 28.08 6.15
C VAL A 307 19.91 29.02 4.94
N LEU A 308 18.74 29.65 4.86
CA LEU A 308 18.36 30.60 3.81
C LEU A 308 18.97 32.01 3.99
N LEU A 309 19.69 32.29 5.09
CA LEU A 309 20.36 33.58 5.33
C LEU A 309 21.71 33.65 4.59
N ASP A 310 22.07 34.82 4.06
CA ASP A 310 23.22 34.96 3.16
C ASP A 310 24.57 35.23 3.84
N ASP A 311 24.64 36.03 4.91
CA ASP A 311 25.89 36.16 5.68
C ASP A 311 26.10 34.88 6.53
N VAL A 312 27.31 34.32 6.44
CA VAL A 312 27.75 33.16 7.24
C VAL A 312 27.76 33.45 8.74
N LYS A 313 27.93 34.71 9.16
CA LYS A 313 27.82 35.14 10.56
C LYS A 313 26.39 35.02 11.06
N ASP A 314 25.43 35.48 10.27
CA ASP A 314 24.00 35.42 10.60
C ASP A 314 23.53 33.96 10.63
N ARG A 315 23.97 33.13 9.66
CA ARG A 315 23.73 31.67 9.69
C ARG A 315 24.25 31.02 10.96
N ARG A 316 25.51 31.30 11.34
CA ARG A 316 26.11 30.76 12.57
C ARG A 316 25.34 31.22 13.80
N ALA A 317 25.17 32.53 13.99
CA ALA A 317 24.47 33.09 15.15
C ALA A 317 23.03 32.57 15.28
N HIS A 318 22.30 32.40 14.17
CA HIS A 318 20.94 31.85 14.19
C HIS A 318 20.91 30.36 14.54
N PHE A 319 21.89 29.58 14.07
CA PHE A 319 22.02 28.15 14.38
C PHE A 319 22.50 27.93 15.83
N ASP A 320 23.49 28.71 16.28
CA ASP A 320 23.98 28.72 17.65
C ASP A 320 22.87 29.09 18.65
N GLU A 321 22.01 30.08 18.31
CA GLU A 321 20.85 30.46 19.13
C GLU A 321 19.78 29.36 19.19
N LEU A 322 19.58 28.62 18.10
CA LEU A 322 18.65 27.47 18.05
C LEU A 322 19.15 26.30 18.90
N MET A 323 20.46 26.00 18.86
CA MET A 323 21.09 24.92 19.61
C MET A 323 21.37 25.28 21.09
N ALA A 324 21.37 26.57 21.45
CA ALA A 324 21.66 27.00 22.82
C ALA A 324 20.52 26.64 23.80
N PRO A 325 20.83 26.16 25.03
CA PRO A 325 19.85 25.72 26.03
C PRO A 325 19.14 26.88 26.75
N THR A 326 18.66 27.87 25.99
CA THR A 326 17.98 29.08 26.46
C THR A 326 16.46 28.94 26.32
N GLU A 327 15.68 29.84 26.95
CA GLU A 327 14.24 29.92 26.64
C GLU A 327 13.97 30.28 25.17
N THR A 328 14.82 31.09 24.54
CA THR A 328 14.65 31.48 23.13
C THR A 328 14.91 30.31 22.19
N GLY A 329 15.96 29.53 22.46
CA GLY A 329 16.24 28.26 21.79
C GLY A 329 15.05 27.31 21.93
N LYS A 330 14.61 27.03 23.17
CA LYS A 330 13.42 26.19 23.44
C LYS A 330 12.15 26.69 22.75
N LYS A 331 11.85 27.99 22.76
CA LYS A 331 10.66 28.56 22.10
C LYS A 331 10.77 28.62 20.56
N ARG A 332 11.95 28.37 19.99
CA ARG A 332 12.16 28.11 18.56
C ARG A 332 12.13 26.63 18.24
N ASP A 333 12.72 25.78 19.08
CA ASP A 333 12.62 24.33 19.02
C ASP A 333 11.15 23.89 19.11
N GLU A 334 10.36 24.42 20.06
CA GLU A 334 8.89 24.24 20.14
C GLU A 334 8.16 24.63 18.84
N LYS A 335 8.70 25.54 18.02
CA LYS A 335 8.12 25.93 16.72
C LYS A 335 8.67 25.12 15.54
N GLY A 336 9.89 24.58 15.65
CA GLY A 336 10.51 23.69 14.67
C GLY A 336 10.05 22.24 14.82
N SER A 337 9.84 21.78 16.05
CA SER A 337 9.23 20.51 16.42
C SER A 337 7.72 20.51 16.25
N ALA A 338 7.03 21.66 16.38
CA ALA A 338 5.63 21.81 15.94
C ALA A 338 5.47 21.83 14.41
N LEU A 339 6.55 21.86 13.63
CA LEU A 339 6.58 21.32 12.26
C LEU A 339 6.78 19.81 12.30
N ASP A 340 5.96 19.17 13.14
CA ASP A 340 6.08 17.78 13.53
C ASP A 340 5.92 16.88 12.30
N TRP A 341 6.87 15.98 12.12
CA TRP A 341 6.78 14.97 11.07
C TRP A 341 5.86 13.86 11.57
N HIS A 342 4.56 14.17 11.68
CA HIS A 342 3.48 13.26 12.07
C HIS A 342 3.30 12.12 11.04
N TRP A 343 4.29 11.24 10.92
CA TRP A 343 4.10 9.87 10.49
C TRP A 343 3.09 9.19 11.42
N GLU A 344 3.04 9.60 12.70
CA GLU A 344 2.03 9.21 13.67
C GLU A 344 0.61 9.45 13.17
N GLU A 345 0.33 10.60 12.53
CA GLU A 345 -0.99 10.89 11.94
C GLU A 345 -1.35 9.87 10.86
N TYR A 346 -0.39 9.39 10.06
CA TYR A 346 -0.65 8.35 9.05
C TYR A 346 -1.01 6.99 9.68
N VAL A 347 -0.35 6.60 10.77
CA VAL A 347 -0.52 5.26 11.34
C VAL A 347 -1.65 5.23 12.39
N LYS A 348 -1.84 6.32 13.15
CA LYS A 348 -3.02 6.55 14.01
C LYS A 348 -4.32 6.65 13.19
N ASN A 349 -4.26 7.21 11.98
CA ASN A 349 -5.41 7.26 11.05
C ASN A 349 -5.46 6.07 10.06
N LEU A 350 -4.71 4.99 10.29
CA LEU A 350 -4.83 3.78 9.47
C LEU A 350 -6.10 3.01 9.84
N GLN A 351 -7.25 3.48 9.34
CA GLN A 351 -8.55 2.85 9.52
C GLN A 351 -8.62 1.51 8.76
N ARG A 352 -8.25 0.44 9.47
CA ARG A 352 -8.60 -0.93 9.10
C ARG A 352 -10.10 -1.08 9.29
N SER A 353 -10.84 -1.27 8.20
CA SER A 353 -12.30 -1.44 8.20
C SER A 353 -12.72 -2.38 7.08
N THR A 354 -13.84 -3.08 7.25
CA THR A 354 -14.48 -3.87 6.17
C THR A 354 -15.59 -3.12 5.45
N TYR A 355 -15.78 -1.83 5.71
CA TYR A 355 -16.78 -1.04 5.01
C TYR A 355 -16.46 -0.97 3.50
N PRO A 356 -17.43 -1.17 2.59
CA PRO A 356 -17.19 -1.16 1.14
C PRO A 356 -16.35 0.02 0.64
N GLY A 357 -15.42 -0.27 -0.27
CA GLY A 357 -14.38 0.66 -0.74
C GLY A 357 -13.05 0.55 0.01
N HIS A 358 -13.01 -0.06 1.21
CA HIS A 358 -11.75 -0.29 1.94
C HIS A 358 -10.95 -1.48 1.40
N ARG A 359 -9.65 -1.48 1.67
CA ARG A 359 -8.78 -2.65 1.48
C ARG A 359 -9.18 -3.73 2.49
N LEU A 360 -9.19 -5.00 2.08
CA LEU A 360 -9.38 -6.12 3.00
C LEU A 360 -8.36 -6.04 4.16
N PRO A 361 -8.79 -5.94 5.44
CA PRO A 361 -7.85 -5.87 6.57
C PRO A 361 -7.05 -7.16 6.75
N HIS A 362 -5.79 -7.02 7.17
CA HIS A 362 -4.95 -8.15 7.58
C HIS A 362 -5.40 -8.70 8.95
N ALA A 363 -5.65 -10.00 9.00
CA ALA A 363 -5.47 -10.86 10.17
C ALA A 363 -4.61 -12.09 9.76
N GLU A 364 -3.99 -12.75 10.73
CA GLU A 364 -3.30 -14.04 10.51
C GLU A 364 -4.30 -15.19 10.58
N LEU A 365 -4.17 -16.16 9.67
CA LEU A 365 -5.02 -17.34 9.58
C LEU A 365 -4.20 -18.63 9.58
N PHE A 366 -4.75 -19.65 10.23
CA PHE A 366 -4.09 -20.93 10.48
C PHE A 366 -4.80 -22.06 9.73
N HIS A 367 -4.06 -22.97 9.09
CA HIS A 367 -4.64 -24.08 8.34
C HIS A 367 -4.87 -25.31 9.24
N ARG A 368 -6.14 -25.59 9.57
CA ARG A 368 -6.61 -26.64 10.49
C ARG A 368 -5.89 -27.99 10.45
N ILE A 369 -5.47 -28.45 9.27
CA ILE A 369 -4.98 -29.83 9.04
C ILE A 369 -3.45 -29.93 8.95
N SER A 370 -2.70 -28.80 8.93
CA SER A 370 -1.25 -28.87 8.70
C SER A 370 -0.45 -27.69 9.25
N ASN A 371 0.78 -27.99 9.66
CA ASN A 371 1.83 -27.01 9.98
C ASN A 371 2.36 -26.27 8.72
N LYS A 372 1.48 -25.91 7.77
CA LYS A 372 1.78 -24.90 6.75
C LYS A 372 1.97 -23.55 7.46
N ALA A 373 2.72 -22.66 6.82
CA ALA A 373 2.87 -21.29 7.31
C ALA A 373 1.51 -20.60 7.48
N GLN A 374 1.41 -19.69 8.46
CA GLN A 374 0.31 -18.73 8.57
C GLN A 374 0.13 -17.99 7.22
N ILE A 375 -1.12 -17.66 6.89
CA ILE A 375 -1.42 -16.78 5.75
C ILE A 375 -2.12 -15.50 6.23
N SER A 376 -2.14 -14.48 5.38
CA SER A 376 -3.02 -13.34 5.59
C SER A 376 -4.44 -13.63 5.06
N THR A 377 -5.45 -13.07 5.71
CA THR A 377 -6.76 -12.79 5.08
C THR A 377 -6.61 -12.16 3.68
N ILE A 378 -5.63 -11.28 3.51
CA ILE A 378 -5.31 -10.60 2.25
C ILE A 378 -4.92 -11.60 1.14
N ASP A 379 -4.41 -12.78 1.48
CA ASP A 379 -3.96 -13.80 0.52
C ASP A 379 -5.05 -14.73 0.02
N LEU A 380 -6.20 -14.79 0.71
CA LEU A 380 -7.42 -15.42 0.21
C LEU A 380 -7.97 -14.68 -1.02
N ALA A 381 -7.87 -13.34 -1.01
CA ALA A 381 -8.43 -12.47 -2.04
C ALA A 381 -7.42 -12.12 -3.15
N GLY A 382 -7.95 -11.76 -4.32
CA GLY A 382 -7.15 -11.37 -5.48
C GLY A 382 -7.10 -12.47 -6.53
N HIS A 383 -5.90 -12.81 -7.01
CA HIS A 383 -5.66 -13.88 -8.01
C HIS A 383 -6.47 -13.76 -9.32
N GLY A 384 -6.98 -12.56 -9.64
CA GLY A 384 -7.86 -12.35 -10.79
C GLY A 384 -9.32 -12.78 -10.58
N ALA A 385 -9.75 -13.04 -9.34
CA ALA A 385 -11.06 -13.56 -8.97
C ALA A 385 -11.77 -12.70 -7.91
N PHE A 386 -13.09 -12.81 -7.83
CA PHE A 386 -13.82 -12.37 -6.64
C PHE A 386 -13.63 -13.38 -5.51
N CYS A 387 -13.71 -12.93 -4.26
CA CYS A 387 -13.56 -13.78 -3.08
C CYS A 387 -14.63 -13.46 -2.04
N ILE A 388 -15.39 -14.48 -1.64
CA ILE A 388 -16.25 -14.46 -0.46
C ILE A 388 -15.45 -14.88 0.77
N ILE A 389 -15.59 -14.13 1.86
CA ILE A 389 -15.11 -14.50 3.18
C ILE A 389 -16.30 -14.50 4.14
N THR A 390 -16.52 -15.61 4.85
CA THR A 390 -17.61 -15.82 5.80
C THR A 390 -17.10 -16.57 7.05
N GLY A 391 -17.96 -16.95 7.99
CA GLY A 391 -17.60 -17.69 9.21
C GLY A 391 -18.44 -18.93 9.44
N ILE A 392 -18.72 -19.25 10.72
CA ILE A 392 -19.51 -20.42 11.12
C ILE A 392 -20.99 -20.15 10.88
N GLY A 393 -21.68 -21.05 10.17
CA GLY A 393 -23.09 -20.90 9.80
C GLY A 393 -23.31 -20.30 8.40
N GLY A 394 -22.34 -19.56 7.87
CA GLY A 394 -22.40 -18.93 6.55
C GLY A 394 -22.23 -19.87 5.34
N ASP A 395 -22.46 -21.18 5.49
CA ASP A 395 -22.17 -22.17 4.44
C ASP A 395 -22.94 -21.93 3.14
N SER A 396 -24.17 -21.39 3.18
CA SER A 396 -24.91 -21.09 1.95
C SER A 396 -24.32 -19.90 1.17
N TRP A 397 -23.44 -19.06 1.76
CA TRP A 397 -22.62 -18.13 0.98
C TRP A 397 -21.57 -18.85 0.12
N LYS A 398 -21.00 -19.96 0.62
CA LYS A 398 -20.08 -20.83 -0.13
C LYS A 398 -20.82 -21.60 -1.24
N VAL A 399 -22.12 -21.89 -1.05
CA VAL A 399 -23.01 -22.42 -2.10
C VAL A 399 -23.34 -21.34 -3.13
N ALA A 400 -23.79 -20.16 -2.70
CA ALA A 400 -24.10 -19.01 -3.56
C ALA A 400 -22.92 -18.64 -4.47
N ALA A 401 -21.70 -18.57 -3.93
CA ALA A 401 -20.48 -18.32 -4.70
C ALA A 401 -20.28 -19.33 -5.86
N LYS A 402 -20.51 -20.63 -5.62
CA LYS A 402 -20.42 -21.67 -6.66
C LYS A 402 -21.51 -21.49 -7.73
N VAL A 403 -22.76 -21.25 -7.31
CA VAL A 403 -23.89 -21.03 -8.23
C VAL A 403 -23.66 -19.80 -9.11
N ILE A 404 -23.18 -18.69 -8.52
CA ILE A 404 -22.92 -17.44 -9.24
C ILE A 404 -21.71 -17.57 -10.16
N SER A 405 -20.65 -18.27 -9.73
CA SER A 405 -19.49 -18.57 -10.56
C SER A 405 -19.88 -19.35 -11.82
N ALA A 406 -20.73 -20.37 -11.67
CA ALA A 406 -21.29 -21.11 -12.80
C ALA A 406 -22.25 -20.27 -13.66
N ARG A 407 -23.13 -19.46 -13.06
CA ARG A 407 -24.17 -18.68 -13.75
C ARG A 407 -23.64 -17.46 -14.51
N LEU A 408 -22.53 -16.87 -14.07
CA LEU A 408 -21.90 -15.69 -14.70
C LEU A 408 -20.59 -16.01 -15.44
N GLY A 409 -20.05 -17.23 -15.33
CA GLY A 409 -18.77 -17.61 -15.94
C GLY A 409 -17.54 -16.93 -15.33
N ILE A 410 -17.68 -16.30 -14.15
CA ILE A 410 -16.60 -15.61 -13.43
C ILE A 410 -16.03 -16.50 -12.33
N PRO A 411 -14.73 -16.42 -12.01
CA PRO A 411 -14.20 -17.08 -10.82
C PRO A 411 -14.65 -16.34 -9.54
N VAL A 412 -15.33 -17.07 -8.65
CA VAL A 412 -15.68 -16.64 -7.28
C VAL A 412 -15.15 -17.67 -6.30
N ASN A 413 -14.06 -17.33 -5.62
CA ASN A 413 -13.54 -18.13 -4.50
C ASN A 413 -14.41 -17.90 -3.26
N ALA A 414 -14.50 -18.88 -2.36
CA ALA A 414 -15.23 -18.72 -1.10
C ALA A 414 -14.56 -19.51 0.02
N TYR A 415 -14.31 -18.83 1.15
CA TYR A 415 -13.65 -19.40 2.32
C TYR A 415 -14.44 -19.05 3.59
N SER A 416 -14.58 -20.02 4.50
CA SER A 416 -15.04 -19.77 5.87
C SER A 416 -13.86 -19.71 6.86
N ILE A 417 -13.94 -18.76 7.79
CA ILE A 417 -12.96 -18.51 8.85
C ILE A 417 -13.62 -18.70 10.21
N GLY A 418 -13.09 -19.60 11.03
CA GLY A 418 -13.62 -19.91 12.36
C GLY A 418 -13.19 -21.30 12.84
N TRP A 419 -13.66 -21.72 14.02
CA TRP A 419 -13.35 -23.04 14.56
C TRP A 419 -13.81 -24.16 13.63
N LYS A 420 -12.89 -25.07 13.27
CA LYS A 420 -13.08 -26.19 12.33
C LYS A 420 -13.42 -25.81 10.88
N GLN A 421 -13.35 -24.54 10.49
CA GLN A 421 -13.62 -24.06 9.14
C GLN A 421 -12.45 -24.34 8.17
N ASP A 422 -12.48 -23.74 6.97
CA ASP A 422 -11.37 -23.85 6.00
C ASP A 422 -10.07 -23.25 6.60
N TRP A 423 -10.22 -22.17 7.38
CA TRP A 423 -9.16 -21.46 8.10
C TRP A 423 -9.59 -21.14 9.53
N GLU A 424 -8.66 -21.18 10.47
CA GLU A 424 -8.92 -20.92 11.90
C GLU A 424 -8.29 -19.59 12.34
N ASP A 425 -9.07 -18.76 13.04
CA ASP A 425 -8.66 -17.47 13.63
C ASP A 425 -8.21 -17.69 15.09
N LEU A 426 -6.99 -18.22 15.27
CA LEU A 426 -6.50 -18.63 16.60
C LEU A 426 -6.14 -17.44 17.51
N THR A 427 -5.95 -16.24 16.96
CA THR A 427 -5.69 -15.01 17.75
C THR A 427 -6.98 -14.22 18.05
N GLY A 428 -8.07 -14.51 17.35
CA GLY A 428 -9.32 -13.75 17.38
C GLY A 428 -9.24 -12.41 16.65
N ASP A 429 -8.19 -12.15 15.86
CA ASP A 429 -8.02 -10.87 15.16
C ASP A 429 -9.02 -10.72 14.01
N TRP A 430 -9.35 -11.80 13.30
CA TRP A 430 -10.38 -11.72 12.26
C TRP A 430 -11.76 -11.42 12.86
N SER A 431 -12.12 -12.12 13.93
CA SER A 431 -13.35 -11.88 14.69
C SER A 431 -13.46 -10.43 15.17
N ARG A 432 -12.35 -9.82 15.64
CA ARG A 432 -12.29 -8.40 16.02
C ARG A 432 -12.36 -7.41 14.84
N LEU A 433 -11.94 -7.80 13.64
CA LEU A 433 -11.77 -6.90 12.49
C LEU A 433 -12.85 -7.01 11.41
N ARG A 434 -13.67 -8.08 11.40
CA ARG A 434 -14.58 -8.37 10.29
C ARG A 434 -15.79 -7.42 10.15
N GLU A 435 -16.20 -6.75 11.23
CA GLU A 435 -17.40 -5.89 11.33
C GLU A 435 -18.71 -6.52 10.79
N ILE A 436 -18.83 -7.85 10.91
CA ILE A 436 -20.01 -8.65 10.56
C ILE A 436 -20.21 -9.72 11.64
N GLU A 437 -21.41 -10.28 11.73
CA GLU A 437 -21.69 -11.44 12.56
C GLU A 437 -21.03 -12.70 11.99
N GLU A 438 -21.14 -13.82 12.71
CA GLU A 438 -20.35 -15.03 12.39
C GLU A 438 -20.81 -15.75 11.12
N ASP A 439 -22.05 -15.55 10.71
CA ASP A 439 -22.69 -16.15 9.54
C ASP A 439 -22.88 -15.17 8.36
N GLY A 440 -22.52 -13.90 8.54
CA GLY A 440 -22.46 -12.88 7.49
C GLY A 440 -21.34 -13.13 6.48
N CYS A 441 -21.16 -12.22 5.51
CA CYS A 441 -20.07 -12.34 4.53
C CYS A 441 -19.51 -11.00 4.02
N LEU A 442 -18.28 -11.05 3.50
CA LEU A 442 -17.63 -9.97 2.76
C LEU A 442 -17.36 -10.41 1.32
N LEU A 443 -17.67 -9.55 0.35
CA LEU A 443 -17.31 -9.73 -1.06
C LEU A 443 -16.10 -8.87 -1.41
N CYS A 444 -14.98 -9.52 -1.73
CA CYS A 444 -13.73 -8.88 -2.15
C CYS A 444 -13.52 -8.96 -3.68
N ARG A 445 -13.02 -7.88 -4.27
CA ARG A 445 -12.65 -7.75 -5.68
C ARG A 445 -11.32 -8.46 -6.03
N PRO A 446 -11.05 -8.69 -7.33
CA PRO A 446 -9.73 -9.14 -7.82
C PRO A 446 -8.54 -8.24 -7.45
N ASP A 447 -8.79 -6.98 -7.08
CA ASP A 447 -7.75 -6.05 -6.57
C ASP A 447 -7.61 -6.04 -5.03
N ARG A 448 -8.28 -6.94 -4.30
CA ARG A 448 -8.30 -7.03 -2.82
C ARG A 448 -8.98 -5.83 -2.10
N THR A 449 -9.90 -5.15 -2.79
CA THR A 449 -10.80 -4.14 -2.20
C THR A 449 -12.16 -4.77 -1.89
N ILE A 450 -12.78 -4.44 -0.75
CA ILE A 450 -14.12 -4.93 -0.40
C ILE A 450 -15.17 -4.15 -1.21
N ALA A 451 -16.06 -4.86 -1.88
CA ALA A 451 -17.12 -4.28 -2.72
C ALA A 451 -18.49 -4.25 -2.02
N TRP A 452 -18.76 -5.22 -1.15
CA TRP A 452 -20.02 -5.34 -0.42
C TRP A 452 -19.85 -6.23 0.83
N ARG A 453 -20.78 -6.13 1.78
CA ARG A 453 -20.90 -7.04 2.93
C ARG A 453 -22.34 -7.31 3.31
N SER A 454 -22.65 -8.52 3.76
CA SER A 454 -23.85 -8.83 4.55
C SER A 454 -23.47 -8.98 6.02
N MET A 455 -24.25 -8.35 6.91
CA MET A 455 -23.99 -8.36 8.35
C MET A 455 -24.24 -9.74 8.96
N GLU A 456 -25.30 -10.43 8.51
CA GLU A 456 -25.81 -11.71 9.02
C GLU A 456 -26.07 -12.67 7.85
N MET A 457 -26.42 -13.92 8.13
CA MET A 457 -26.89 -14.87 7.12
C MET A 457 -28.23 -14.46 6.50
N ARG A 458 -28.50 -14.91 5.27
CA ARG A 458 -29.73 -14.61 4.53
C ARG A 458 -30.33 -15.84 3.84
N ASP A 459 -31.66 -15.96 3.88
CA ASP A 459 -32.39 -17.00 3.14
C ASP A 459 -32.23 -16.86 1.61
N ASP A 460 -32.14 -15.61 1.12
CA ASP A 460 -31.96 -15.25 -0.30
C ASP A 460 -30.48 -15.01 -0.67
N ALA A 461 -29.54 -15.65 0.03
CA ALA A 461 -28.09 -15.43 -0.14
C ALA A 461 -27.59 -15.59 -1.59
N THR A 462 -28.20 -16.45 -2.40
CA THR A 462 -27.81 -16.65 -3.81
C THR A 462 -28.30 -15.52 -4.70
N GLU A 463 -29.55 -15.11 -4.53
CA GLU A 463 -30.21 -14.03 -5.26
C GLU A 463 -29.58 -12.68 -4.92
N CYS A 464 -29.39 -12.41 -3.62
CA CYS A 464 -28.78 -11.21 -3.09
C CYS A 464 -27.35 -11.02 -3.61
N LEU A 465 -26.50 -12.05 -3.48
CA LEU A 465 -25.12 -11.98 -3.96
C LEU A 465 -25.03 -11.93 -5.49
N LEU A 466 -25.96 -12.59 -6.21
CA LEU A 466 -26.03 -12.52 -7.67
C LEU A 466 -26.32 -11.10 -8.14
N ASP A 467 -27.29 -10.42 -7.55
CA ASP A 467 -27.66 -9.05 -7.92
C ASP A 467 -26.56 -8.04 -7.56
N VAL A 468 -25.91 -8.19 -6.39
CA VAL A 468 -24.71 -7.40 -6.03
C VAL A 468 -23.60 -7.56 -7.08
N VAL A 469 -23.28 -8.81 -7.48
CA VAL A 469 -22.23 -9.09 -8.46
C VAL A 469 -22.61 -8.61 -9.86
N LYS A 470 -23.87 -8.81 -10.30
CA LYS A 470 -24.41 -8.21 -11.54
C LYS A 470 -24.20 -6.70 -11.55
N THR A 471 -24.57 -6.00 -10.46
CA THR A 471 -24.45 -4.54 -10.37
C THR A 471 -23.00 -4.08 -10.47
N ILE A 472 -22.07 -4.71 -9.75
CA ILE A 472 -20.63 -4.42 -9.84
C ILE A 472 -20.10 -4.60 -11.27
N LEU A 473 -20.57 -5.63 -11.98
CA LEU A 473 -20.15 -5.93 -13.36
C LEU A 473 -20.94 -5.17 -14.44
N GLY A 474 -21.93 -4.35 -14.06
CA GLY A 474 -22.81 -3.62 -14.99
C GLY A 474 -23.74 -4.52 -15.83
N ILE A 475 -24.02 -5.74 -15.38
CA ILE A 475 -24.83 -6.73 -16.11
C ILE A 475 -26.32 -6.53 -15.79
N ASN A 476 -27.03 -5.85 -16.68
CA ASN A 476 -28.50 -5.75 -16.65
C ASN A 476 -29.15 -6.97 -17.31
N GLU A 477 -30.31 -7.41 -16.84
CA GLU A 477 -30.94 -8.65 -17.33
C GLU A 477 -31.32 -8.62 -18.82
N SER A 478 -31.49 -7.43 -19.39
CA SER A 478 -31.73 -7.23 -20.82
C SER A 478 -30.53 -7.59 -21.72
N SER A 479 -29.30 -7.62 -21.21
CA SER A 479 -28.11 -7.93 -22.02
C SER A 479 -27.83 -9.43 -22.22
N LEU A 480 -28.54 -10.32 -21.49
CA LEU A 480 -28.39 -11.78 -21.60
C LEU A 480 -29.06 -12.39 -22.85
N THR A 481 -29.70 -11.58 -23.70
CA THR A 481 -30.53 -12.04 -24.82
C THR A 481 -29.74 -12.52 -26.06
N ASN A 482 -28.44 -12.26 -26.14
CA ASN A 482 -27.57 -12.68 -27.26
C ASN A 482 -26.67 -13.88 -26.92
N GLY A 483 -27.25 -14.90 -26.28
CA GLY A 483 -26.61 -16.19 -25.99
C GLY A 483 -27.64 -17.31 -25.96
N GLY A 484 -27.92 -17.91 -27.13
CA GLY A 484 -29.05 -18.83 -27.30
C GLY A 484 -28.91 -20.15 -26.53
N GLY A 485 -29.60 -20.25 -25.39
CA GLY A 485 -29.86 -21.48 -24.64
C GLY A 485 -31.03 -21.26 -23.69
N GLU A 486 -32.10 -22.05 -23.82
CA GLU A 486 -33.32 -21.86 -23.02
C GLU A 486 -33.08 -22.22 -21.55
N ILE A 487 -33.43 -21.29 -20.64
CA ILE A 487 -33.35 -21.52 -19.20
C ILE A 487 -34.63 -22.22 -18.75
N ALA A 488 -34.56 -23.54 -18.56
CA ALA A 488 -35.64 -24.29 -17.92
C ALA A 488 -35.72 -23.92 -16.42
N PRO A 489 -36.92 -23.58 -15.88
CA PRO A 489 -37.08 -23.31 -14.46
C PRO A 489 -37.05 -24.62 -13.65
N LEU A 490 -36.11 -24.73 -12.71
CA LEU A 490 -36.12 -25.81 -11.70
C LEU A 490 -36.96 -25.38 -10.50
N THR A 491 -38.15 -25.97 -10.36
CA THR A 491 -39.02 -25.81 -9.20
C THR A 491 -38.60 -26.74 -8.07
N ASN A 492 -38.51 -26.22 -6.85
CA ASN A 492 -38.30 -27.03 -5.64
C ASN A 492 -39.57 -27.83 -5.29
N GLU A 493 -39.58 -29.12 -5.59
CA GLU A 493 -40.41 -30.10 -4.87
C GLU A 493 -39.78 -31.50 -4.96
N ALA A 494 -40.07 -32.38 -4.00
CA ALA A 494 -39.34 -33.63 -3.80
C ALA A 494 -40.25 -34.86 -3.80
N THR A 495 -39.76 -36.02 -4.27
CA THR A 495 -39.60 -37.25 -3.45
C THR A 495 -39.23 -38.51 -4.28
N LYS A 496 -38.50 -39.42 -3.59
CA LYS A 496 -38.49 -40.90 -3.73
C LYS A 496 -37.96 -41.62 -4.98
N ASP A 497 -37.07 -42.57 -4.68
CA ASP A 497 -37.00 -43.95 -5.16
C ASP A 497 -37.16 -44.25 -6.66
N THR A 498 -36.03 -44.38 -7.34
CA THR A 498 -35.77 -45.53 -8.22
C THR A 498 -34.33 -46.04 -8.03
N SER A 499 -34.17 -47.35 -7.99
CA SER A 499 -32.88 -48.04 -7.87
C SER A 499 -32.48 -48.71 -9.19
N LEU A 500 -31.25 -49.25 -9.24
CA LEU A 500 -30.57 -49.87 -10.41
C LEU A 500 -29.99 -48.83 -11.40
N THR A 501 -28.78 -48.98 -11.95
CA THR A 501 -27.82 -50.12 -11.90
C THR A 501 -26.36 -49.62 -12.02
N ASN A 502 -25.38 -50.46 -11.65
CA ASN A 502 -23.94 -50.16 -11.74
C ASN A 502 -23.50 -49.64 -13.13
N GLY A 503 -22.71 -48.55 -13.15
CA GLY A 503 -22.39 -47.81 -14.38
C GLY A 503 -21.05 -47.06 -14.44
N ALA A 504 -20.05 -47.46 -13.64
CA ALA A 504 -18.64 -46.99 -13.65
C ALA A 504 -18.35 -45.52 -13.21
N VAL A 505 -17.04 -45.24 -13.08
CA VAL A 505 -16.35 -43.96 -12.76
C VAL A 505 -16.26 -43.57 -11.29
N GLU A 506 -15.27 -44.18 -10.63
CA GLU A 506 -14.46 -43.67 -9.50
C GLU A 506 -13.01 -44.12 -9.82
N ASP A 507 -11.91 -43.41 -9.51
CA ASP A 507 -11.76 -42.13 -8.82
C ASP A 507 -10.40 -41.43 -9.19
N ALA A 508 -10.16 -40.25 -8.61
CA ALA A 508 -8.88 -39.64 -8.24
C ALA A 508 -7.89 -39.18 -9.35
N LEU A 509 -7.92 -37.87 -9.64
CA LEU A 509 -6.72 -37.10 -9.95
C LEU A 509 -6.07 -36.60 -8.64
N LEU A 510 -5.12 -37.35 -8.10
CA LEU A 510 -4.25 -36.90 -7.02
C LEU A 510 -2.99 -36.20 -7.56
N ALA A 511 -2.40 -35.33 -6.74
CA ALA A 511 -1.25 -34.52 -7.12
C ALA A 511 0.06 -35.32 -7.12
N ASN A 512 0.79 -35.30 -8.24
CA ASN A 512 2.15 -35.83 -8.32
C ASN A 512 3.19 -34.76 -7.95
N GLY A 513 3.60 -34.79 -6.68
CA GLY A 513 4.92 -34.35 -6.25
C GLY A 513 5.68 -35.55 -5.72
N GLY A 514 6.67 -36.05 -6.46
CA GLY A 514 7.46 -37.23 -6.09
C GLY A 514 8.80 -37.21 -6.80
N ALA A 515 9.86 -37.59 -6.10
CA ALA A 515 11.20 -37.73 -6.66
C ALA A 515 11.40 -39.16 -7.18
N GLU A 516 12.11 -39.31 -8.30
CA GLU A 516 12.55 -40.61 -8.81
C GLU A 516 14.06 -40.79 -8.54
N ASP A 517 14.38 -41.65 -7.58
CA ASP A 517 15.67 -42.36 -7.57
C ASP A 517 15.53 -43.56 -8.52
N ILE A 518 16.26 -43.54 -9.65
CA ILE A 518 16.46 -44.74 -10.49
C ILE A 518 17.96 -44.94 -10.69
N SER A 519 18.46 -46.09 -10.24
CA SER A 519 19.87 -46.45 -10.27
C SER A 519 20.25 -47.14 -11.58
N LEU A 520 21.36 -46.71 -12.18
CA LEU A 520 22.07 -47.47 -13.21
C LEU A 520 23.58 -47.40 -12.98
N ALA A 521 24.18 -48.58 -12.88
CA ALA A 521 25.61 -48.83 -13.12
C ALA A 521 25.76 -49.37 -14.57
N ASN A 522 26.93 -49.59 -15.17
CA ASN A 522 28.30 -49.62 -14.65
C ASN A 522 29.31 -49.53 -15.82
N ASP A 523 30.20 -48.54 -15.87
CA ASP A 523 31.51 -48.56 -16.58
C ASP A 523 32.28 -47.24 -16.28
N GLY A 524 33.59 -47.15 -16.09
CA GLY A 524 34.58 -48.22 -15.93
C GLY A 524 36.01 -47.81 -16.31
N SER A 525 36.73 -47.06 -15.47
CA SER A 525 38.19 -46.94 -15.62
C SER A 525 38.96 -46.53 -14.34
N LYS A 526 40.14 -47.14 -14.23
CA LYS A 526 41.22 -47.02 -13.23
C LYS A 526 41.63 -45.53 -13.01
N VAL A 527 42.22 -45.10 -11.89
CA VAL A 527 43.49 -45.58 -11.26
C VAL A 527 43.55 -45.25 -9.75
N THR A 528 44.34 -46.01 -8.99
CA THR A 528 44.67 -45.85 -7.54
C THR A 528 46.21 -45.72 -7.35
N PRO A 529 46.77 -45.59 -6.13
CA PRO A 529 46.53 -44.60 -5.05
C PRO A 529 47.86 -43.97 -4.53
N SER A 530 47.83 -43.06 -3.55
CA SER A 530 48.94 -42.87 -2.57
C SER A 530 48.52 -42.10 -1.29
N THR A 531 49.34 -42.17 -0.24
CA THR A 531 49.06 -41.75 1.16
C THR A 531 49.96 -40.60 1.65
N ASN A 532 49.59 -39.98 2.79
CA ASN A 532 50.42 -39.56 3.97
C ASN A 532 49.81 -38.30 4.65
N GLY A 533 49.85 -38.07 5.99
CA GLY A 533 50.16 -38.95 7.13
C GLY A 533 50.57 -38.19 8.42
N GLY A 534 49.98 -38.52 9.59
CA GLY A 534 50.35 -38.05 10.96
C GLY A 534 50.00 -36.57 11.30
N ASN A 535 49.85 -36.10 12.55
CA ASN A 535 49.76 -36.66 13.93
C ASN A 535 48.81 -35.74 14.75
N ALA A 536 48.02 -36.17 15.75
CA ALA A 536 48.37 -36.55 17.14
C ALA A 536 49.07 -35.39 17.92
N ASP A 537 48.67 -34.95 19.12
CA ASP A 537 48.11 -35.67 20.30
C ASP A 537 47.15 -34.84 21.19
N THR A 538 46.56 -35.49 22.20
CA THR A 538 45.95 -34.89 23.42
C THR A 538 46.52 -35.54 24.69
N PRO A 539 46.18 -35.02 25.89
CA PRO A 539 45.85 -35.95 26.98
C PRO A 539 44.58 -35.56 27.76
N SER A 540 44.09 -36.52 28.56
CA SER A 540 42.77 -36.55 29.21
C SER A 540 42.84 -36.50 30.73
N THR A 541 41.70 -36.39 31.43
CA THR A 541 41.22 -37.43 32.38
C THR A 541 39.85 -37.11 33.02
N ASN A 542 39.00 -38.15 33.09
CA ASN A 542 38.03 -38.58 34.14
C ASN A 542 37.05 -37.57 34.81
N GLY A 543 35.81 -37.92 35.15
CA GLY A 543 35.13 -39.24 35.13
C GLY A 543 33.60 -39.14 35.33
N VAL A 544 32.93 -40.27 35.60
CA VAL A 544 31.46 -40.51 35.50
C VAL A 544 30.91 -41.08 36.81
N VAL A 545 29.61 -40.88 37.13
CA VAL A 545 28.64 -41.88 37.69
C VAL A 545 27.22 -41.30 37.86
N ASP A 546 26.22 -42.20 37.82
CA ASP A 546 24.77 -42.01 37.58
C ASP A 546 23.85 -41.53 38.73
N ASP A 547 22.61 -41.28 38.31
CA ASP A 547 21.33 -41.78 38.87
C ASP A 547 20.39 -40.85 39.69
N THR A 548 19.16 -41.34 39.88
CA THR A 548 17.91 -40.55 39.94
C THR A 548 17.06 -40.78 41.23
N PRO A 549 15.71 -40.69 41.28
CA PRO A 549 15.05 -39.68 42.12
C PRO A 549 14.12 -40.22 43.22
N GLN A 550 13.64 -39.37 44.15
CA GLN A 550 12.39 -39.68 44.88
C GLN A 550 11.59 -38.48 45.45
N THR A 551 10.40 -38.82 45.94
CA THR A 551 9.16 -38.01 45.98
C THR A 551 8.73 -37.49 47.37
N ASN A 552 7.75 -36.58 47.36
CA ASN A 552 6.58 -36.43 48.28
C ASN A 552 6.45 -35.26 49.29
N LYS A 553 5.18 -34.84 49.38
CA LYS A 553 4.47 -33.93 50.33
C LYS A 553 4.10 -34.71 51.65
N PRO A 554 3.44 -34.17 52.71
CA PRO A 554 2.51 -33.02 52.73
C PRO A 554 2.36 -32.11 54.01
N ILE A 555 1.60 -30.99 53.83
CA ILE A 555 0.56 -30.35 54.71
C ILE A 555 0.82 -30.09 56.22
N ASP A 556 0.57 -28.85 56.68
CA ASP A 556 -0.38 -28.56 57.80
C ASP A 556 -0.91 -27.09 57.83
N GLU A 557 -1.84 -26.77 58.75
CA GLU A 557 -2.77 -25.60 58.71
C GLU A 557 -2.80 -24.65 59.94
N LYS A 558 -3.32 -23.41 59.74
CA LYS A 558 -4.08 -22.51 60.67
C LYS A 558 -3.48 -21.88 61.96
N SER A 559 -3.38 -20.53 61.97
CA SER A 559 -3.88 -19.59 63.03
C SER A 559 -3.52 -18.12 62.66
N LEU A 560 -4.42 -17.14 62.47
CA LEU A 560 -5.38 -16.41 63.36
C LEU A 560 -4.83 -15.16 64.12
N ALA A 561 -4.89 -14.01 63.43
CA ALA A 561 -5.31 -12.64 63.84
C ALA A 561 -4.92 -11.97 65.20
N ASN A 562 -4.60 -10.65 65.15
CA ASN A 562 -5.39 -9.62 65.88
C ASN A 562 -5.15 -8.14 65.44
N GLY A 563 -6.19 -7.29 65.59
CA GLY A 563 -6.19 -5.80 65.42
C GLY A 563 -6.20 -5.26 63.97
N GLY A 564 -7.04 -4.30 63.53
CA GLY A 564 -8.05 -3.41 64.16
C GLY A 564 -7.55 -1.96 64.20
N ILE A 565 -8.04 -0.97 63.42
CA ILE A 565 -9.36 -0.27 63.41
C ILE A 565 -9.24 0.87 62.34
N GLU A 566 -10.21 1.43 61.58
CA GLU A 566 -11.67 1.30 61.29
C GLU A 566 -11.92 1.79 59.82
N HIS A 567 -12.90 1.30 59.04
CA HIS A 567 -14.28 1.79 58.79
C HIS A 567 -14.45 3.26 58.28
N THR A 568 -15.35 3.62 57.33
CA THR A 568 -16.62 3.00 56.82
C THR A 568 -16.87 3.05 55.28
N SER A 569 -17.55 2.01 54.76
CA SER A 569 -18.54 1.89 53.64
C SER A 569 -19.08 3.15 52.93
N SER A 570 -19.39 3.20 51.61
CA SER A 570 -20.28 2.38 50.73
C SER A 570 -21.81 2.60 50.98
N THR A 571 -22.80 2.44 50.06
CA THR A 571 -22.94 1.59 48.84
C THR A 571 -24.15 2.00 47.94
N ASN A 572 -24.15 1.61 46.65
CA ASN A 572 -25.27 1.22 45.73
C ASN A 572 -26.64 1.96 45.62
N GLY A 573 -27.16 2.09 44.37
CA GLY A 573 -28.51 1.53 44.04
C GLY A 573 -29.46 2.17 42.98
N LYS A 574 -29.52 1.57 41.78
CA LYS A 574 -30.71 1.32 40.89
C LYS A 574 -31.68 2.46 40.42
N THR A 575 -31.64 2.70 39.10
CA THR A 575 -32.77 2.85 38.11
C THR A 575 -34.18 3.33 38.53
N LYS A 576 -34.70 4.39 37.85
CA LYS A 576 -36.01 4.37 37.15
C LYS A 576 -36.22 5.59 36.21
N ASN A 577 -37.07 5.43 35.19
CA ASN A 577 -37.60 6.53 34.35
C ASN A 577 -38.59 7.40 35.13
N THR A 578 -38.76 8.67 34.74
CA THR A 578 -40.08 9.34 34.50
C THR A 578 -39.85 10.63 33.67
N LEU A 579 -40.88 11.06 32.92
CA LEU A 579 -40.95 12.24 32.05
C LEU A 579 -41.30 13.55 32.82
N LEU A 580 -41.54 14.63 32.05
CA LEU A 580 -42.14 15.94 32.41
C LEU A 580 -41.13 17.06 32.78
N LEU A 581 -41.36 18.34 32.45
CA LEU A 581 -41.96 19.04 31.29
C LEU A 581 -41.90 20.56 31.60
N ASN A 582 -41.45 21.40 30.66
CA ASN A 582 -41.57 22.90 30.67
C ASN A 582 -40.95 23.65 31.88
N GLY A 583 -40.52 24.91 31.81
CA GLY A 583 -40.50 25.90 30.73
C GLY A 583 -40.40 27.32 31.33
N GLY A 584 -39.93 28.30 30.55
CA GLY A 584 -39.73 29.70 30.97
C GLY A 584 -38.32 29.99 31.50
N THR A 585 -37.43 30.76 30.86
CA THR A 585 -37.44 32.17 30.36
C THR A 585 -37.32 33.24 31.45
N GLU A 586 -36.15 33.89 31.52
CA GLU A 586 -35.91 35.35 31.27
C GLU A 586 -34.43 35.67 31.60
N HIS A 587 -33.61 36.02 30.60
CA HIS A 587 -33.31 37.39 30.12
C HIS A 587 -32.29 38.20 30.95
N ALA A 588 -31.02 38.08 30.58
CA ALA A 588 -30.00 39.15 30.61
C ALA A 588 -29.15 39.02 29.32
N SER A 589 -28.56 40.11 28.80
CA SER A 589 -28.14 40.19 27.39
C SER A 589 -26.90 41.05 27.13
N LEU A 590 -26.43 41.03 25.87
CA LEU A 590 -25.35 41.84 25.25
C LEU A 590 -23.90 41.37 25.57
N THR A 591 -22.93 41.33 24.63
CA THR A 591 -22.99 41.44 23.15
C THR A 591 -21.75 40.82 22.47
N ASN A 592 -21.98 40.25 21.28
CA ASN A 592 -21.13 40.14 20.08
C ASN A 592 -19.59 39.94 20.18
N GLY A 593 -19.12 38.88 19.51
CA GLY A 593 -17.70 38.65 19.20
C GLY A 593 -17.46 37.41 18.32
N GLY A 594 -18.35 37.15 17.35
CA GLY A 594 -18.37 35.89 16.60
C GLY A 594 -17.45 35.83 15.38
N ALA A 595 -16.95 34.63 15.10
CA ALA A 595 -16.50 34.18 13.79
C ALA A 595 -17.10 32.78 13.57
N GLU A 596 -17.79 32.56 12.45
CA GLU A 596 -18.80 31.51 12.35
C GLU A 596 -18.24 30.18 11.86
N ALA A 597 -18.56 29.10 12.58
CA ALA A 597 -18.67 27.76 12.02
C ALA A 597 -20.16 27.44 11.88
N MET A 598 -20.63 27.15 10.66
CA MET A 598 -22.01 26.72 10.40
C MET A 598 -22.03 25.41 9.61
N PRO A 599 -23.09 24.59 9.77
CA PRO A 599 -22.86 23.16 9.92
C PRO A 599 -23.54 22.30 8.84
N LEU A 600 -23.24 21.00 8.90
CA LEU A 600 -24.07 19.96 8.29
C LEU A 600 -25.47 20.00 8.93
N THR A 601 -26.50 20.15 8.11
CA THR A 601 -27.91 19.99 8.50
C THR A 601 -28.50 18.78 7.80
N ASP A 602 -28.96 17.79 8.57
CA ASP A 602 -29.95 16.80 8.11
C ASP A 602 -31.12 16.81 9.12
N GLY A 603 -32.34 16.58 8.64
CA GLY A 603 -33.53 17.19 9.27
C GLY A 603 -34.91 16.65 8.90
N GLY A 604 -35.00 15.43 8.33
CA GLY A 604 -36.10 14.52 8.61
C GLY A 604 -37.42 14.60 7.81
N LYS A 605 -37.93 13.40 7.48
CA LYS A 605 -39.23 12.91 7.96
C LYS A 605 -39.35 11.40 7.78
N GLU A 606 -39.85 10.71 8.80
CA GLU A 606 -40.12 9.28 8.74
C GLU A 606 -41.22 8.96 7.70
N LYS A 607 -40.97 7.99 6.83
CA LYS A 607 -41.99 7.17 6.18
C LYS A 607 -41.49 5.74 6.02
N THR A 608 -42.33 4.79 6.39
CA THR A 608 -42.06 3.35 6.27
C THR A 608 -42.07 2.88 4.82
N SER A 609 -40.96 2.35 4.31
CA SER A 609 -40.93 1.41 3.17
C SER A 609 -39.65 0.59 3.21
N SER A 610 -39.74 -0.71 2.90
CA SER A 610 -38.61 -1.64 2.89
C SER A 610 -37.85 -1.66 1.55
N ALA A 611 -36.64 -2.23 1.59
CA ALA A 611 -35.88 -2.79 0.45
C ALA A 611 -35.48 -1.89 -0.74
N ILE A 612 -35.75 -0.58 -0.72
CA ILE A 612 -35.41 0.33 -1.84
C ILE A 612 -34.10 1.11 -1.62
N GLU A 613 -33.82 1.57 -0.39
CA GLU A 613 -32.66 2.44 -0.10
C GLU A 613 -31.27 1.78 -0.29
N GLU A 614 -31.20 0.45 -0.34
CA GLU A 614 -29.93 -0.28 -0.50
C GLU A 614 -29.41 -0.24 -1.96
N LYS A 615 -30.31 -0.08 -2.95
CA LYS A 615 -29.92 0.00 -4.38
C LYS A 615 -29.21 1.31 -4.73
N ASP A 616 -29.71 2.45 -4.25
CA ASP A 616 -29.13 3.76 -4.57
C ASP A 616 -27.74 3.99 -3.93
N ARG A 617 -27.46 3.31 -2.80
CA ARG A 617 -26.14 3.40 -2.15
C ARG A 617 -25.03 2.68 -2.93
N ILE A 618 -25.34 1.61 -3.67
CA ILE A 618 -24.35 0.94 -4.53
C ILE A 618 -23.92 1.86 -5.68
N CYS A 619 -24.85 2.65 -6.24
CA CYS A 619 -24.52 3.68 -7.25
C CYS A 619 -23.61 4.80 -6.69
N THR A 620 -23.70 5.10 -5.39
CA THR A 620 -22.87 6.13 -4.75
C THR A 620 -21.41 5.66 -4.53
N ILE A 621 -21.14 4.35 -4.63
CA ILE A 621 -19.79 3.76 -4.53
C ILE A 621 -19.02 3.82 -5.87
N LEU A 622 -19.66 4.33 -6.94
CA LEU A 622 -19.07 4.51 -8.28
C LEU A 622 -18.87 6.00 -8.67
N GLY A 623 -18.95 6.92 -7.70
CA GLY A 623 -18.79 8.38 -7.88
C GLY A 623 -17.45 8.92 -7.39
#